data_AF-A0A0N9PZX0-F1
#
_entry.id   AF-A0A0N9PZX0-F1
#
_cell.length_a   1.000
_cell.length_b   1.000
_cell.length_c   1.000
_cell.angle_alpha   90.00
_cell.angle_beta   90.00
_cell.angle_gamma   90.00
#
_symmetry.space_group_name_H-M   'P 1'
#
loop_
_entity.id
_entity.type
_entity.pdbx_description
1 polymer ?
#
loop_
_entity_poly.entity_id
_entity_poly.type
_entity_poly.pdbx_seq_one_letter_code
_entity_poly.pdbx_strand_id
1 'polypeptide(L)'
;MSLMHLSFYSAFTLSALGLAFHRTHLISALLCLESMMLAMYLALSSWPVATQTPSSTLMPMLMLAFSACEASTGLAMLVASTRTHGSDHLHNLNLLRC
;
A
#
# COMPACT_ATOMS: atom_id res chain seq x y z
N MET A 1 -9.86 -14.84 17.33
CA MET A 1 -8.67 -13.96 17.41
C MET A 1 -7.56 -14.42 16.47
N SER A 2 -7.12 -15.69 16.52
CA SER A 2 -6.10 -16.21 15.59
C SER A 2 -6.49 -16.16 14.11
N LEU A 3 -7.75 -16.47 13.75
CA LEU A 3 -8.20 -16.49 12.35
C LEU A 3 -8.18 -15.09 11.70
N MET A 4 -8.57 -14.04 12.45
CA MET A 4 -8.54 -12.66 11.98
C MET A 4 -7.11 -12.16 11.79
N HIS A 5 -6.20 -12.50 12.71
CA HIS A 5 -4.78 -12.18 12.51
C HIS A 5 -4.21 -12.91 11.30
N LEU A 6 -4.53 -14.20 11.11
CA LEU A 6 -4.10 -14.95 9.94
C LEU A 6 -4.60 -14.33 8.63
N SER A 7 -5.85 -13.87 8.57
CA SER A 7 -6.39 -13.22 7.37
C SER A 7 -5.74 -11.86 7.09
N PHE A 8 -5.40 -11.08 8.11
CA PHE A 8 -4.66 -9.83 7.92
C PHE A 8 -3.24 -10.08 7.44
N TYR A 9 -2.53 -11.05 8.03
CA TYR A 9 -1.19 -11.42 7.59
C TYR A 9 -1.19 -12.00 6.18
N SER A 10 -2.18 -12.82 5.81
CA SER A 10 -2.27 -13.35 4.44
C SER A 10 -2.62 -12.27 3.42
N ALA A 11 -3.48 -11.30 3.77
CA ALA A 11 -3.77 -10.16 2.92
C ALA A 11 -2.52 -9.29 2.69
N PHE A 12 -1.72 -9.05 3.73
CA PHE A 12 -0.46 -8.31 3.62
C PHE A 12 0.58 -9.05 2.77
N THR A 13 0.75 -10.36 2.95
CA THR A 13 1.71 -11.13 2.14
C THR A 13 1.27 -11.27 0.69
N LEU A 14 -0.03 -11.45 0.42
CA LEU A 14 -0.55 -11.52 -0.94
C LEU A 14 -0.36 -10.20 -1.70
N SER A 15 -0.60 -9.07 -1.03
CA SER A 15 -0.37 -7.75 -1.62
C SER A 15 1.12 -7.44 -1.80
N ALA A 16 1.99 -7.86 -0.88
CA ALA A 16 3.44 -7.83 -1.07
C ALA A 16 3.90 -8.63 -2.29
N LEU A 17 3.38 -9.85 -2.44
CA LEU A 17 3.65 -10.72 -3.58
C LEU A 17 3.14 -10.07 -4.88
N GLY A 18 1.94 -9.48 -4.85
CA GLY A 18 1.38 -8.71 -5.97
C GLY A 18 2.31 -7.58 -6.43
N LEU A 19 2.84 -6.80 -5.50
CA LEU A 19 3.80 -5.73 -5.78
C LEU A 19 5.12 -6.26 -6.38
N ALA A 20 5.62 -7.40 -5.90
CA ALA A 20 6.85 -7.99 -6.39
C ALA A 20 6.73 -8.52 -7.84
N PHE A 21 5.60 -9.15 -8.16
CA PHE A 21 5.38 -9.85 -9.44
C PHE A 21 4.71 -8.99 -10.53
N HIS A 22 3.83 -8.04 -10.18
CA HIS A 22 3.03 -7.29 -11.18
C HIS A 22 3.75 -6.00 -11.62
N ARG A 23 4.72 -6.14 -12.54
CA ARG A 23 5.67 -5.11 -12.98
C ARG A 23 5.27 -4.31 -14.23
N THR A 24 4.09 -4.52 -14.81
CA THR A 24 3.75 -3.88 -16.09
C THR A 24 3.23 -2.46 -15.89
N HIS A 25 2.22 -2.27 -15.04
CA HIS A 25 1.59 -0.97 -14.83
C HIS A 25 1.89 -0.40 -13.45
N LEU A 26 2.21 0.89 -13.39
CA LEU A 26 2.41 1.60 -12.13
C LEU A 26 1.12 1.66 -11.29
N ILE A 27 -0.07 1.74 -11.91
CA ILE A 27 -1.37 1.75 -11.23
C ILE A 27 -1.56 0.49 -10.36
N SER A 28 -1.24 -0.69 -10.89
CA SER A 28 -1.37 -1.95 -10.14
C SER A 28 -0.42 -1.99 -8.94
N ALA A 29 0.78 -1.43 -9.07
CA ALA A 29 1.71 -1.32 -7.95
C ALA A 29 1.17 -0.39 -6.85
N LEU A 30 0.58 0.75 -7.21
CA LEU A 30 -0.06 1.67 -6.27
C LEU A 30 -1.24 1.01 -5.54
N LEU A 31 -2.10 0.28 -6.25
CA LEU A 31 -3.20 -0.48 -5.65
C LEU A 31 -2.72 -1.56 -4.67
N CYS A 32 -1.63 -2.27 -5.01
CA CYS A 32 -1.03 -3.22 -4.08
C CYS A 32 -0.51 -2.53 -2.81
N LEU A 33 0.15 -1.38 -2.92
CA LEU A 33 0.60 -0.61 -1.76
C LEU A 33 -0.57 -0.14 -0.89
N GLU A 34 -1.64 0.38 -1.48
CA GLU A 34 -2.86 0.76 -0.76
C GLU A 34 -3.46 -0.44 0.01
N SER A 35 -3.51 -1.61 -0.62
CA SER A 35 -4.01 -2.82 0.05
C SER A 35 -3.14 -3.28 1.23
N MET A 36 -1.82 -3.07 1.16
CA MET A 36 -0.89 -3.35 2.27
C MET A 36 -1.14 -2.39 3.45
N MET A 37 -1.30 -1.09 3.17
CA MET A 37 -1.57 -0.07 4.19
C MET A 37 -2.93 -0.30 4.87
N LEU A 38 -3.95 -0.70 4.09
CA LEU A 38 -5.26 -1.04 4.62
C LEU A 38 -5.21 -2.27 5.55
N ALA A 39 -4.47 -3.33 5.17
CA ALA A 39 -4.30 -4.53 6.00
C ALA A 39 -3.61 -4.18 7.33
N MET A 40 -2.59 -3.32 7.31
CA MET A 40 -1.93 -2.81 8.50
C MET A 40 -2.90 -1.99 9.38
N TYR A 41 -3.77 -1.17 8.77
CA TYR A 41 -4.73 -0.36 9.53
C TYR A 41 -5.75 -1.24 10.27
N LEU A 42 -6.26 -2.28 9.61
CA LEU A 42 -7.17 -3.25 10.21
C LEU A 42 -6.49 -4.04 11.35
N ALA A 43 -5.22 -4.39 11.21
CA ALA A 43 -4.46 -5.05 12.26
C ALA A 43 -4.25 -4.13 13.49
N LEU A 44 -3.85 -2.87 13.27
CA LEU A 44 -3.62 -1.91 14.36
C LEU A 44 -4.92 -1.48 15.06
N SER A 45 -6.04 -1.36 14.33
CA SER A 45 -7.34 -0.97 14.89
C SER A 45 -8.04 -2.10 15.66
N SER A 46 -7.76 -3.36 15.33
CA SER A 46 -8.35 -4.53 16.02
C SER A 46 -7.57 -4.98 17.26
N TRP A 47 -6.27 -4.66 17.35
CA TRP A 47 -5.40 -4.98 18.50
C TRP A 47 -5.93 -4.50 19.87
N PRO A 48 -6.46 -3.27 20.01
CA PRO A 48 -6.99 -2.76 21.27
C PRO A 48 -8.23 -3.52 21.75
N VAL A 49 -9.09 -3.87 20.80
CA VAL A 49 -10.31 -4.64 21.05
C VAL A 49 -9.95 -6.03 21.58
N ALA A 50 -8.87 -6.63 21.05
CA ALA A 50 -8.39 -7.94 21.49
C ALA A 50 -7.75 -7.92 22.89
N THR A 51 -7.07 -6.83 23.25
CA THR A 51 -6.36 -6.70 24.54
C THR A 51 -7.17 -6.03 25.65
N GLN A 52 -8.39 -5.57 25.34
CA GLN A 52 -9.27 -4.81 26.26
C GLN A 52 -8.58 -3.58 26.87
N THR A 53 -7.55 -3.07 26.20
CA THR A 53 -6.82 -1.88 26.64
C THR A 53 -7.39 -0.65 25.95
N PRO A 54 -7.51 0.49 26.66
CA PRO A 54 -7.87 1.75 26.02
C PRO A 54 -6.69 2.22 25.17
N SER A 55 -6.63 1.80 23.91
CA SER A 55 -5.65 2.31 22.96
C SER A 55 -6.01 3.72 22.51
N SER A 56 -5.00 4.52 22.19
CA SER A 56 -5.18 5.73 21.40
C SER A 56 -5.55 5.40 19.95
N THR A 57 -6.80 5.70 19.54
CA THR A 57 -7.25 5.67 18.13
C THR A 57 -6.46 6.62 17.22
N LEU A 58 -5.66 7.52 17.82
CA LEU A 58 -4.76 8.43 17.12
C LEU A 58 -3.74 7.68 16.24
N MET A 59 -3.19 6.56 16.70
CA MET A 59 -2.08 5.89 16.00
C MET A 59 -2.51 5.28 14.65
N PRO A 60 -3.62 4.49 14.56
CA PRO A 60 -4.15 4.04 13.27
C PRO A 60 -4.56 5.21 12.34
N MET A 61 -5.11 6.30 12.90
CA MET A 61 -5.53 7.47 12.11
C MET A 61 -4.35 8.23 11.50
N LEU A 62 -3.28 8.45 12.27
CA LEU A 62 -2.06 9.07 11.76
C LEU A 62 -1.44 8.22 10.65
N MET A 63 -1.43 6.90 10.80
CA MET A 63 -0.92 6.00 9.78
C MET A 63 -1.71 6.09 8.47
N LEU A 64 -3.04 6.17 8.51
CA LEU A 64 -3.87 6.40 7.31
C LEU A 64 -3.61 7.78 6.67
N ALA A 65 -3.35 8.82 7.47
CA ALA A 65 -3.04 10.13 6.93
C ALA A 65 -1.72 10.11 6.13
N PHE A 66 -0.68 9.46 6.66
CA PHE A 66 0.57 9.28 5.93
C PHE A 66 0.41 8.38 4.70
N SER A 67 -0.41 7.32 4.78
CA SER A 67 -0.67 6.46 3.62
C SER A 67 -1.33 7.24 2.48
N ALA A 68 -2.32 8.07 2.77
CA ALA A 68 -2.97 8.92 1.77
C ALA A 68 -1.99 9.93 1.14
N CYS A 69 -1.02 10.43 1.91
CA CYS A 69 0.03 11.30 1.38
C CYS A 69 0.93 10.53 0.41
N GLU A 70 1.41 9.33 0.78
CA GLU A 70 2.20 8.47 -0.10
C GLU A 70 1.44 8.14 -1.39
N ALA A 71 0.16 7.77 -1.28
CA ALA A 71 -0.72 7.52 -2.42
C ALA A 71 -0.80 8.71 -3.38
N SER A 72 -0.99 9.91 -2.83
CA SER A 72 -1.08 11.15 -3.62
C SER A 72 0.23 11.44 -4.37
N THR A 73 1.37 11.21 -3.73
CA THR A 73 2.68 11.38 -4.38
C THR A 73 2.92 10.32 -5.46
N GLY A 74 2.50 9.07 -5.21
CA GLY A 74 2.57 7.99 -6.19
C GLY A 74 1.72 8.26 -7.44
N LEU A 75 0.51 8.79 -7.25
CA LEU A 75 -0.37 9.23 -8.35
C LEU A 75 0.23 10.43 -9.09
N ALA A 76 0.82 11.41 -8.39
CA ALA A 76 1.50 12.52 -9.05
C ALA A 76 2.67 12.05 -9.93
N MET A 77 3.44 11.06 -9.46
CA MET A 77 4.51 10.43 -10.24
C MET A 77 3.96 9.71 -11.47
N LEU A 78 2.82 9.05 -11.35
CA LEU A 78 2.13 8.40 -12.47
C LEU A 78 1.69 9.39 -13.55
N VAL A 79 1.15 10.54 -13.14
CA VAL A 79 0.81 11.62 -14.07
C VAL A 79 2.06 12.18 -14.76
N ALA A 80 3.20 12.25 -14.06
CA ALA A 80 4.46 12.68 -14.66
C ALA A 80 5.02 11.64 -15.67
N SER A 81 4.93 10.34 -15.36
CA SER A 81 5.38 9.28 -16.27
C SER A 81 4.53 9.19 -17.53
N THR A 82 3.20 9.34 -17.41
CA THR A 82 2.29 9.36 -18.56
C THR A 82 2.52 10.56 -19.47
N ARG A 83 2.79 11.75 -18.92
CA ARG A 83 3.09 12.95 -19.72
C ARG A 83 4.44 12.87 -20.45
N THR A 84 5.43 12.19 -19.89
CA THR A 84 6.78 12.10 -20.47
C THR A 84 6.94 10.93 -21.44
N HIS A 85 6.37 9.77 -21.12
CA HIS A 85 6.57 8.52 -21.88
C HIS A 85 5.29 8.02 -22.57
N GLY A 86 4.16 8.72 -22.44
CA GLY A 86 2.89 8.39 -23.09
C GLY A 86 2.22 7.11 -22.57
N SER A 87 2.79 6.42 -21.58
CA SER A 87 2.23 5.19 -21.01
C SER A 87 2.58 5.01 -19.53
N ASP A 88 1.75 4.26 -18.82
CA ASP A 88 1.96 3.82 -17.43
C ASP A 88 2.93 2.63 -17.29
N HIS A 89 3.60 2.25 -18.39
CA HIS A 89 4.39 1.04 -18.42
C HIS A 89 5.77 1.27 -17.78
N LEU A 90 6.08 0.53 -16.72
CA LEU A 90 7.32 0.69 -15.96
C LEU A 90 8.58 0.44 -16.81
N HIS A 91 8.47 -0.39 -17.85
CA HIS A 91 9.57 -0.68 -18.79
C HIS A 91 10.06 0.55 -19.57
N ASN A 92 9.24 1.61 -19.68
CA ASN A 92 9.64 2.84 -20.39
C ASN A 92 10.65 3.66 -19.58
N LEU A 93 10.77 3.44 -18.26
CA LEU A 93 11.69 4.16 -17.37
C LEU A 93 13.12 3.57 -17.37
N ASN A 94 13.66 3.24 -18.55
CA ASN A 94 14.99 2.59 -18.69
C ASN A 94 16.16 3.56 -18.93
N LEU A 95 15.92 4.88 -18.92
CA LEU A 95 16.94 5.90 -19.21
C LEU A 95 18.12 5.93 -18.20
N LEU A 96 17.92 5.40 -16.98
CA LEU A 96 18.94 5.37 -15.93
C LEU A 96 19.84 4.12 -15.96
N ARG A 97 19.68 3.24 -16.95
CA ARG A 97 20.45 1.99 -17.09
C ARG A 97 21.79 2.18 -17.81
N CYS A 98 22.37 3.38 -17.76
CA CYS A 98 23.70 3.66 -18.30
C CYS A 98 24.78 2.87 -17.58
#